data_AF-A0A932G9C9-F1
#
_entry.id   AF-A0A932G9C9-F1
#
_cell.length_a   1.000
_cell.length_b   1.000
_cell.length_c   1.000
_cell.angle_alpha   90.00
_cell.angle_beta   90.00
_cell.angle_gamma   90.00
#
_symmetry.space_group_name_H-M   'P 1'
#
loop_
_entity.id
_entity.type
_entity.pdbx_description
1 polymer ?
#
loop_
_entity_poly.entity_id
_entity_poly.type
_entity_poly.pdbx_seq_one_letter_code
_entity_poly.pdbx_strand_id
1 'polypeptide(L)'
;MNSELCRKAVEKVGNPNILVNLISRRVRQLTSGGGSASRPLIPEAATMGAADIALTEIIEGKLSWEMLEEPAVAEPAPKRRKRG
;
A
#
# COMPACT_ATOMS: atom_id res chain seq x y z
N MET A 1 13.28 -9.37 1.63
CA MET A 1 11.81 -9.30 1.60
C MET A 1 11.26 -10.68 1.90
N ASN A 2 10.61 -10.82 3.05
CA ASN A 2 10.10 -12.08 3.56
C ASN A 2 8.74 -12.42 2.93
N SER A 3 8.62 -13.61 2.32
CA SER A 3 7.39 -14.08 1.67
C SER A 3 6.19 -14.21 2.62
N GLU A 4 6.44 -14.55 3.89
CA GLU A 4 5.38 -14.69 4.90
C GLU A 4 4.77 -13.34 5.27
N LEU A 5 5.58 -12.27 5.32
CA LEU A 5 5.09 -10.92 5.56
C LEU A 5 4.23 -10.43 4.38
N CYS A 6 4.63 -10.75 3.15
CA CYS A 6 3.83 -10.43 1.97
C CYS A 6 2.44 -11.06 2.04
N ARG A 7 2.34 -12.34 2.39
CA ARG A 7 1.07 -13.05 2.47
C ARG A 7 0.13 -12.42 3.51
N LYS A 8 0.62 -12.19 4.72
CA LYS A 8 -0.15 -11.56 5.81
C LYS A 8 -0.58 -10.14 5.47
N ALA A 9 0.28 -9.38 4.78
CA ALA A 9 -0.05 -8.03 4.34
C ALA A 9 -1.13 -8.03 3.24
N VAL A 10 -1.10 -8.99 2.30
CA VAL A 10 -2.16 -9.14 1.29
C VAL A 10 -3.50 -9.51 1.96
N GLU A 11 -3.49 -10.43 2.92
CA GLU A 11 -4.70 -10.81 3.67
C GLU A 11 -5.33 -9.62 4.40
N LYS A 12 -4.51 -8.66 4.86
CA LYS A 12 -4.98 -7.44 5.54
C LYS A 12 -5.44 -6.33 4.59
N VAL A 13 -4.76 -6.16 3.45
CA VAL A 13 -5.07 -5.09 2.47
C VAL A 13 -6.16 -5.54 1.47
N GLY A 14 -6.31 -6.84 1.24
CA GLY A 14 -7.28 -7.42 0.31
C GLY A 14 -6.88 -7.30 -1.18
N ASN A 15 -6.28 -6.17 -1.58
CA ASN A 15 -5.86 -5.92 -2.96
C ASN A 15 -4.32 -5.87 -3.09
N PRO A 16 -3.69 -6.77 -3.87
CA PRO A 16 -2.24 -6.82 -4.02
C PRO A 16 -1.66 -5.58 -4.74
N ASN A 17 -2.40 -4.95 -5.66
CA ASN A 17 -1.94 -3.73 -6.34
C ASN A 17 -1.87 -2.55 -5.36
N ILE A 18 -2.84 -2.44 -4.46
CA ILE A 18 -2.83 -1.44 -3.39
C ILE A 18 -1.64 -1.70 -2.46
N LEU A 19 -1.41 -2.96 -2.08
CA LEU A 19 -0.28 -3.32 -1.22
C LEU A 19 1.07 -2.91 -1.83
N VAL A 20 1.30 -3.20 -3.12
CA VAL A 20 2.54 -2.80 -3.81
C VAL A 20 2.74 -1.29 -3.78
N ASN A 21 1.67 -0.52 -3.98
CA ASN A 21 1.71 0.94 -3.92
C ASN A 21 2.04 1.44 -2.50
N LEU A 22 1.42 0.85 -1.47
CA LEU A 22 1.68 1.20 -0.07
C LEU A 22 3.13 0.92 0.33
N ILE A 23 3.63 -0.28 0.03
CA ILE A 23 5.01 -0.68 0.31
C ILE A 23 5.97 0.26 -0.43
N SER A 24 5.75 0.49 -1.72
CA SER A 24 6.63 1.34 -2.54
C SER A 24 6.73 2.77 -2.00
N ARG A 25 5.59 3.36 -1.61
CA ARG A 25 5.56 4.69 -0.99
C ARG A 25 6.27 4.69 0.35
N ARG A 26 6.02 3.70 1.19
CA ARG A 26 6.59 3.64 2.54
C ARG A 26 8.09 3.39 2.53
N VAL A 27 8.57 2.49 1.67
CA VAL A 27 10.01 2.25 1.47
C VAL A 27 10.71 3.54 1.07
N ARG A 28 10.16 4.31 0.13
CA ARG A 28 10.74 5.61 -0.26
C ARG A 28 10.85 6.57 0.93
N GLN A 29 9.84 6.64 1.79
CA GLN A 29 9.89 7.48 3.00
C GLN A 29 10.98 7.04 3.98
N LEU A 30 11.10 5.73 4.21
CA LEU A 30 12.13 5.16 5.08
C LEU A 30 13.55 5.43 4.53
N THR A 31 13.72 5.42 3.20
CA THR A 31 15.03 5.62 2.56
C THR A 31 15.34 7.07 2.19
N SER A 32 14.39 8.01 2.26
CA SER A 32 14.56 9.40 1.79
C SER A 32 15.45 10.28 2.68
N GLY A 33 16.11 9.71 3.68
CA GLY A 33 17.28 10.35 4.31
C GLY A 33 17.03 11.51 5.25
N GLY A 34 15.80 11.70 5.76
CA GLY A 34 15.56 12.72 6.79
C GLY A 34 14.10 13.06 7.04
N GLY A 35 13.76 13.28 8.32
CA GLY A 35 12.45 13.73 8.78
C GLY A 35 11.64 12.67 9.52
N SER A 36 10.50 13.08 10.07
CA SER A 36 9.61 12.19 10.84
C SER A 36 9.09 11.01 10.01
N ALA A 37 9.00 11.16 8.69
CA ALA A 37 8.55 10.11 7.78
C ALA A 37 9.58 8.99 7.59
N SER A 38 10.87 9.25 7.80
CA SER A 38 11.91 8.21 7.68
C SER A 38 12.03 7.36 8.95
N ARG A 39 11.37 7.75 10.04
CA ARG A 39 11.35 7.00 11.28
C ARG A 39 10.40 5.79 11.16
N PRO A 40 10.87 4.57 11.45
CA PRO A 40 10.00 3.41 11.58
C PRO A 40 8.99 3.59 12.72
N LEU A 41 7.79 3.07 12.52
CA LEU A 41 6.69 3.08 13.50
C LEU A 41 6.69 1.84 14.42
N ILE A 42 7.62 0.91 14.18
CA ILE A 42 7.81 -0.32 14.93
C ILE A 42 9.17 -0.32 15.64
N PRO A 43 9.28 -0.91 16.85
CA PRO A 43 10.52 -0.93 17.62
C PRO A 43 11.61 -1.87 17.05
N GLU A 44 11.24 -2.95 16.35
CA GLU A 44 12.15 -3.98 15.83
C GLU A 44 12.84 -3.58 14.50
N ALA A 45 12.59 -2.37 14.00
CA ALA A 45 13.04 -1.93 12.69
C ALA A 45 14.57 -1.90 12.51
N ALA A 46 15.35 -1.83 13.59
CA ALA A 46 16.81 -1.70 13.53
C ALA A 46 17.52 -2.86 12.81
N THR A 47 16.92 -4.07 12.81
CA THR A 47 17.48 -5.26 12.19
C THR A 47 16.79 -5.63 10.87
N MET A 48 15.83 -4.84 10.40
CA MET A 48 14.98 -5.16 9.26
C MET A 48 15.31 -4.29 8.04
N GLY A 49 15.12 -4.84 6.85
CA GLY A 49 15.16 -4.04 5.61
C GLY A 49 13.94 -3.14 5.49
N ALA A 50 14.05 -2.02 4.77
CA ALA A 50 12.95 -1.05 4.60
C ALA A 50 11.63 -1.65 4.09
N ALA A 51 11.72 -2.66 3.21
CA ALA A 51 10.54 -3.37 2.72
C ALA A 51 9.87 -4.23 3.80
N ASP A 52 10.67 -4.91 4.63
CA ASP A 52 10.16 -5.73 5.72
C ASP A 52 9.58 -4.85 6.85
N ILE A 53 10.16 -3.67 7.10
CA ILE A 53 9.60 -2.64 7.99
C ILE A 53 8.22 -2.19 7.48
N ALA A 54 8.13 -1.80 6.20
CA ALA A 54 6.88 -1.33 5.61
C ALA A 54 5.77 -2.39 5.67
N LEU A 55 6.10 -3.65 5.37
CA LEU A 55 5.16 -4.78 5.49
C LEU A 55 4.67 -4.96 6.94
N THR A 56 5.57 -4.88 7.91
CA THR A 56 5.26 -5.08 9.32
C THR A 56 4.38 -3.95 9.86
N GLU A 57 4.66 -2.70 9.49
CA GLU A 57 3.80 -1.55 9.83
C GLU A 57 2.37 -1.69 9.28
N ILE A 58 2.21 -2.26 8.09
CA ILE A 58 0.88 -2.56 7.49
C ILE A 58 0.20 -3.69 8.28
N ILE A 59 0.91 -4.78 8.57
CA ILE A 59 0.39 -5.93 9.34
C ILE A 59 -0.04 -5.50 10.73
N GLU A 60 0.71 -4.62 11.40
CA GLU A 60 0.36 -4.09 12.71
C GLU A 60 -0.68 -2.95 12.68
N GLY A 61 -1.04 -2.46 11.49
CA GLY A 61 -1.98 -1.35 11.33
C GLY A 61 -1.43 -0.01 11.84
N LYS A 62 -0.11 0.14 11.89
CA LYS A 62 0.58 1.40 12.25
C LYS A 62 0.54 2.40 11.10
N LEU A 63 0.46 1.91 9.87
CA LEU A 63 0.32 2.73 8.68
C LEU A 63 -1.17 2.94 8.39
N SER A 64 -1.60 4.18 8.23
CA SER A 64 -2.98 4.47 7.81
C SER A 64 -3.05 4.53 6.29
N TRP A 65 -3.98 3.78 5.70
CA TRP A 65 -4.32 3.88 4.28
C TRP A 65 -5.84 3.88 4.12
N GLU A 66 -6.33 4.70 3.21
CA GLU A 66 -7.73 4.65 2.79
C GLU A 66 -7.82 3.68 1.61
N MET A 67 -8.69 2.67 1.74
CA MET A 67 -9.17 1.97 0.56
C MET A 67 -10.12 2.95 -0.14
N LEU A 68 -9.60 3.65 -1.15
CA LEU A 68 -10.48 4.32 -2.11
C LEU A 68 -11.34 3.21 -2.70
N GLU A 69 -12.63 3.19 -2.37
CA GLU A 69 -13.59 2.32 -3.02
C GLU A 69 -13.39 2.50 -4.52
N GLU A 70 -13.11 1.39 -5.23
CA GLU A 70 -12.98 1.41 -6.68
C GLU A 70 -14.22 2.13 -7.22
N PRO A 71 -14.08 3.24 -7.96
CA PRO A 71 -15.25 3.87 -8.55
C PRO A 71 -15.87 2.80 -9.42
N ALA A 72 -17.06 2.35 -9.03
CA ALA A 72 -17.84 1.39 -9.79
C ALA A 72 -17.73 1.80 -11.25
N VAL A 73 -17.09 0.96 -12.05
CA VAL A 73 -16.76 1.25 -13.44
C VAL A 73 -18.08 1.65 -14.10
N ALA A 74 -18.29 2.95 -14.27
CA ALA A 74 -19.52 3.47 -14.85
C ALA A 74 -19.53 2.91 -16.26
N GLU A 75 -20.45 1.98 -16.52
CA GLU A 75 -20.62 1.41 -17.84
C GLU A 75 -20.70 2.56 -18.85
N PRO A 76 -19.89 2.54 -19.92
CA PRO A 76 -19.88 3.64 -20.87
C PRO A 76 -21.29 3.76 -21.46
N ALA A 77 -21.95 4.88 -21.15
CA ALA A 77 -23.32 5.14 -21.57
C ALA A 77 -23.48 4.88 -23.09
N PRO A 78 -24.55 4.19 -23.52
CA PRO A 78 -24.71 3.82 -24.92
C PRO A 78 -24.80 5.09 -25.78
N LYS A 79 -23.81 5.30 -26.65
CA LYS A 79 -23.80 6.38 -27.63
C LYS A 79 -25.02 6.23 -28.55
N ARG A 80 -26.06 7.05 -28.33
CA ARG A 80 -27.17 7.19 -29.28
C ARG A 80 -26.63 7.67 -30.62
N ARG A 81 -26.59 6.77 -31.61
CA ARG A 81 -26.39 7.13 -33.01
C ARG A 81 -27.59 7.96 -33.46
N LYS A 82 -27.37 9.25 -33.72
CA LYS A 82 -28.36 10.13 -34.36
C LYS A 82 -28.41 9.74 -35.85
N ARG A 83 -29.52 9.13 -36.28
CA ARG A 83 -29.91 9.09 -37.70
C ARG A 83 -30.61 10.41 -38.00
N GLY A 84 -30.16 11.11 -39.03
CA GLY A 84 -30.69 12.38 -39.51
C GLY A 84 -29.72 13.00 -40.47
#